data_AF-Q8KFG0-F1
#
_entry.id   AF-Q8KFG0-F1
#
_cell.length_a   1.000
_cell.length_b   1.000
_cell.length_c   1.000
_cell.angle_alpha   90.00
_cell.angle_beta   90.00
_cell.angle_gamma   90.00
#
_symmetry.space_group_name_H-M   'P 1'
#
loop_
_entity.id
_entity.type
_entity.pdbx_description
1 polymer ?
#
loop_
_entity_poly.entity_id
_entity_poly.type
_entity_poly.pdbx_seq_one_letter_code
_entity_poly.pdbx_strand_id
1 'polypeptide(L)'
;MPSSPKKQKRKAEAAAKQPPAAAKPAPATMPLGAMNYLFIALGATVLALSYAVMYIEKSVDGFFALDIAPFTLVGAYAWILFAIFYRSKKKKN
;
A
#
# COMPACT_ATOMS: atom_id res chain seq x y z
N MET A 1 5.24 58.88 -35.73
CA MET A 1 6.18 58.26 -34.77
C MET A 1 5.70 56.84 -34.48
N PRO A 2 6.40 55.78 -34.95
CA PRO A 2 5.94 54.40 -34.79
C PRO A 2 6.32 53.84 -33.41
N SER A 3 5.33 53.57 -32.58
CA SER A 3 5.48 52.97 -31.25
C SER A 3 5.83 51.47 -31.33
N SER A 4 7.13 51.21 -31.39
CA SER A 4 7.89 50.07 -30.84
C SER A 4 7.25 48.66 -30.80
N PRO A 5 7.47 47.80 -31.82
CA PRO A 5 7.10 46.37 -31.82
C PRO A 5 7.92 45.51 -30.82
N LYS A 6 8.89 46.12 -30.12
CA LYS A 6 9.87 45.43 -29.26
C LYS A 6 9.30 44.98 -27.90
N LYS A 7 8.23 45.63 -27.39
CA LYS A 7 7.59 45.27 -26.11
C LYS A 7 6.70 44.03 -26.22
N GLN A 8 6.10 43.77 -27.38
CA GLN A 8 5.22 42.61 -27.61
C GLN A 8 6.02 41.31 -27.71
N LYS A 9 7.17 41.31 -28.40
CA LYS A 9 8.06 40.14 -28.47
C LYS A 9 8.60 39.71 -27.10
N ARG A 10 8.97 40.67 -26.24
CA ARG A 10 9.46 40.36 -24.87
C ARG A 10 8.39 39.70 -24.00
N LYS A 11 7.11 40.03 -24.18
CA LYS A 11 6.00 39.45 -23.42
C LYS A 11 5.66 38.02 -23.91
N ALA A 12 5.78 37.77 -25.21
CA ALA A 12 5.60 36.45 -25.80
C ALA A 12 6.74 35.47 -25.45
N GLU A 13 7.99 35.97 -25.40
CA GLU A 13 9.17 35.15 -25.07
C GLU A 13 9.26 34.81 -23.58
N ALA A 14 8.77 35.69 -22.71
CA ALA A 14 8.63 35.43 -21.27
C ALA A 14 7.53 34.40 -20.95
N ALA A 15 6.51 34.26 -21.80
CA ALA A 15 5.46 33.25 -21.65
C ALA A 15 5.90 31.86 -22.16
N ALA A 16 6.89 31.80 -23.06
CA ALA A 16 7.41 30.55 -23.62
C ALA A 16 8.50 29.87 -22.75
N LYS A 17 8.93 30.51 -21.66
CA LYS A 17 9.90 29.97 -20.69
C LYS A 17 9.26 29.58 -19.35
N GLN A 18 7.95 29.31 -19.31
CA GLN A 18 7.43 28.53 -18.21
C GLN A 18 7.90 27.09 -18.41
N PRO A 19 8.81 26.55 -17.56
CA PRO A 19 9.04 25.12 -17.54
C PRO A 19 7.68 24.44 -17.35
N PRO A 20 7.40 23.32 -18.04
CA PRO A 20 6.14 22.62 -17.87
C PRO A 20 5.91 22.44 -16.38
N ALA A 21 4.81 23.00 -15.87
CA ALA A 21 4.42 22.91 -14.48
C ALA A 21 4.64 21.45 -14.05
N ALA A 22 5.53 21.24 -13.07
CA ALA A 22 5.93 19.92 -12.61
C ALA A 22 4.66 19.07 -12.51
N ALA A 23 4.59 18.02 -13.34
CA ALA A 23 3.43 17.14 -13.39
C ALA A 23 3.10 16.76 -11.95
N LYS A 24 1.89 17.11 -11.49
CA LYS A 24 1.42 16.75 -10.15
C LYS A 24 1.71 15.25 -9.98
N PRO A 25 2.38 14.82 -8.90
CA PRO A 25 2.67 13.41 -8.72
C PRO A 25 1.33 12.68 -8.82
N ALA A 26 1.24 11.77 -9.80
CA ALA A 26 0.05 10.96 -9.97
C ALA A 26 -0.27 10.31 -8.62
N PRO A 27 -1.53 10.37 -8.15
CA PRO A 27 -1.88 9.81 -6.85
C PRO A 27 -1.41 8.37 -6.83
N ALA A 28 -0.62 8.01 -5.81
CA ALA A 28 -0.08 6.68 -5.65
C ALA A 28 -1.24 5.68 -5.64
N THR A 29 -1.47 5.00 -6.77
CA THR A 29 -2.43 3.91 -6.85
C THR A 29 -1.85 2.78 -6.02
N MET A 30 -2.39 2.59 -4.82
CA MET A 30 -2.00 1.47 -3.98
C MET A 30 -2.23 0.16 -4.75
N PRO A 31 -1.25 -0.77 -4.75
CA PRO A 31 -1.29 -1.97 -5.58
C PRO A 31 -2.44 -2.91 -5.20
N LEU A 32 -2.89 -2.85 -3.94
CA LEU A 32 -3.99 -3.64 -3.39
C LEU A 32 -5.18 -2.75 -3.00
N GLY A 33 -6.38 -3.34 -3.00
CA GLY A 33 -7.58 -2.66 -2.50
C GLY A 33 -7.60 -2.56 -0.98
N ALA A 34 -8.38 -1.63 -0.43
CA ALA A 34 -8.51 -1.44 1.02
C ALA A 34 -8.93 -2.73 1.76
N MET A 35 -9.81 -3.54 1.16
CA MET A 35 -10.24 -4.81 1.74
C MET A 35 -9.11 -5.85 1.80
N ASN A 36 -8.23 -5.90 0.79
CA ASN A 36 -7.08 -6.78 0.81
C ASN A 36 -6.14 -6.41 1.95
N TYR A 37 -5.86 -5.12 2.14
CA TYR A 37 -5.05 -4.65 3.26
C TYR A 37 -5.67 -4.97 4.62
N LEU A 38 -7.00 -4.90 4.75
CA LEU A 38 -7.70 -5.30 5.96
C LEU A 38 -7.51 -6.80 6.26
N PHE A 39 -7.67 -7.66 5.25
CA PHE A 39 -7.47 -9.10 5.41
C PHE A 39 -6.01 -9.46 5.74
N ILE A 40 -5.05 -8.77 5.11
CA ILE A 40 -3.62 -8.91 5.44
C ILE A 40 -3.35 -8.49 6.88
N ALA A 41 -3.89 -7.36 7.32
CA ALA A 41 -3.72 -6.89 8.70
C ALA A 41 -4.30 -7.89 9.71
N LEU A 42 -5.45 -8.49 9.41
CA LEU A 42 -6.04 -9.57 10.21
C LEU A 42 -5.11 -10.79 10.28
N GLY A 43 -4.61 -11.27 9.14
CA GLY A 43 -3.68 -12.41 9.10
C GLY A 43 -2.38 -12.12 9.86
N ALA A 44 -1.81 -10.93 9.69
CA ALA A 44 -0.61 -10.49 10.41
C ALA A 44 -0.85 -10.39 11.93
N THR A 45 -2.05 -9.96 12.35
CA THR A 45 -2.43 -9.90 13.76
C THR A 45 -2.50 -11.30 14.37
N VAL A 46 -3.14 -12.25 13.69
CA VAL A 46 -3.18 -13.66 14.14
C VAL A 46 -1.76 -14.21 14.28
N LEU A 47 -0.90 -13.95 13.30
CA LEU A 47 0.48 -14.40 13.29
C LEU A 47 1.27 -13.81 14.47
N ALA A 48 1.13 -12.51 14.72
CA ALA A 48 1.74 -11.84 15.87
C ALA A 48 1.24 -12.40 17.21
N LEU A 49 -0.06 -12.67 17.33
CA LEU A 49 -0.65 -13.27 18.53
C LEU A 49 -0.15 -14.69 18.78
N SER A 50 -0.05 -15.53 17.73
CA SER A 50 0.52 -16.88 17.85
C SER A 50 1.93 -16.83 18.45
N TYR A 51 2.79 -15.95 17.95
CA TYR A 51 4.14 -15.78 18.49
C TYR A 51 4.14 -15.17 19.89
N ALA A 52 3.26 -14.23 20.19
CA ALA A 52 3.16 -13.62 21.52
C ALA A 52 2.77 -14.66 22.59
N VAL A 53 1.81 -15.54 22.29
CA VAL A 53 1.39 -16.59 23.23
C VAL A 53 2.50 -17.60 23.44
N MET A 54 3.17 -18.06 22.37
CA MET A 54 4.35 -18.93 22.49
C MET A 54 5.46 -18.27 23.30
N TYR A 55 5.67 -16.96 23.13
CA TYR A 55 6.67 -16.22 23.89
C TYR A 55 6.36 -16.18 25.38
N ILE A 56 5.08 -16.07 25.76
CA ILE A 56 4.63 -16.10 27.16
C ILE A 56 4.80 -17.50 27.75
N GLU A 57 4.49 -18.55 27.00
CA GLU A 57 4.60 -19.93 27.46
C GLU A 57 6.06 -20.35 27.74
N LYS A 58 7.04 -19.68 27.13
CA LYS A 58 8.50 -19.85 27.35
C LYS A 58 8.99 -21.31 27.26
N SER A 59 8.22 -22.20 26.65
CA SER A 59 8.46 -23.63 26.60
C SER A 59 8.37 -24.10 25.17
N VAL A 60 9.44 -24.72 24.68
CA VAL A 60 9.50 -25.27 23.31
C VAL A 60 8.59 -26.48 23.14
N ASP A 61 8.39 -27.26 24.21
CA ASP A 61 7.40 -28.34 24.29
C ASP A 61 6.09 -27.89 24.96
N GLY A 62 5.84 -26.58 24.93
CA GLY A 62 4.58 -26.00 25.40
C GLY A 62 3.39 -26.48 24.55
N PHE A 63 2.21 -26.57 25.17
CA PHE A 63 0.97 -26.97 24.48
C PHE A 63 0.68 -26.05 23.30
N PHE A 64 0.92 -24.75 23.45
CA PHE A 64 0.68 -23.79 22.37
C PHE A 64 1.68 -23.93 21.24
N ALA A 65 2.95 -24.19 21.55
CA ALA A 65 4.00 -24.40 20.56
C ALA A 65 3.82 -25.70 19.77
N LEU A 66 3.38 -26.78 20.43
CA LEU A 66 3.31 -28.11 19.83
C LEU A 66 1.98 -28.38 19.12
N ASP A 67 0.86 -27.98 19.73
CA ASP A 67 -0.48 -28.32 19.23
C ASP A 67 -1.13 -27.19 18.45
N ILE A 68 -0.86 -25.92 18.77
CA ILE A 68 -1.62 -24.78 18.23
C ILE A 68 -0.81 -23.99 17.18
N ALA A 69 0.50 -23.83 17.39
CA ALA A 69 1.38 -23.10 16.50
C ALA A 69 1.39 -23.65 15.06
N PRO A 70 1.50 -24.97 14.81
CA PRO A 70 1.58 -25.48 13.45
C PRO A 70 0.36 -25.08 12.60
N PHE A 71 -0.84 -25.22 13.16
CA PHE A 71 -2.08 -24.88 12.46
C PHE A 71 -2.29 -23.38 12.34
N THR A 72 -2.00 -22.61 13.39
CA THR A 72 -2.20 -21.15 13.36
C THR A 72 -1.21 -20.46 12.43
N LEU A 73 0.04 -20.89 12.37
CA LEU A 73 1.04 -20.39 11.43
C LEU A 73 0.65 -20.72 9.98
N VAL A 74 0.38 -21.99 9.69
CA VAL A 74 -0.02 -22.40 8.33
C VAL A 74 -1.30 -21.70 7.91
N GLY A 75 -2.29 -21.63 8.79
CA GLY A 75 -3.55 -20.92 8.58
C GLY A 75 -3.36 -19.43 8.32
N ALA A 76 -2.51 -18.76 9.11
CA ALA A 76 -2.22 -17.34 8.93
C ALA A 76 -1.51 -17.07 7.59
N TYR A 77 -0.54 -17.88 7.20
CA TYR A 77 0.10 -17.76 5.89
C TYR A 77 -0.86 -18.02 4.74
N ALA A 78 -1.66 -19.08 4.81
CA ALA A 78 -2.69 -19.38 3.81
C ALA A 78 -3.71 -18.24 3.69
N TRP A 79 -4.09 -17.64 4.82
CA TRP A 79 -5.00 -16.49 4.86
C TRP A 79 -4.39 -15.25 4.22
N ILE A 80 -3.12 -14.94 4.49
CA ILE A 80 -2.41 -13.81 3.87
C ILE A 80 -2.30 -14.02 2.36
N LEU A 81 -1.99 -15.24 1.91
CA LEU A 81 -1.96 -15.58 0.48
C LEU A 81 -3.34 -15.40 -0.15
N PHE A 82 -4.40 -15.88 0.50
CA PHE A 82 -5.77 -15.65 0.05
C PHE A 82 -6.08 -14.15 -0.03
N ALA A 83 -5.71 -13.37 0.99
CA ALA A 83 -5.92 -11.92 1.02
C ALA A 83 -5.20 -11.19 -0.12
N ILE A 84 -4.01 -11.64 -0.51
CA ILE A 84 -3.26 -11.09 -1.64
C ILE A 84 -3.93 -11.47 -2.98
N PHE A 85 -4.30 -12.75 -3.14
CA PHE A 85 -4.93 -13.25 -4.37
C PHE A 85 -6.38 -12.81 -4.55
N TYR A 86 -7.07 -12.44 -3.46
CA TYR A 86 -8.46 -12.02 -3.49
C TYR A 86 -8.61 -10.67 -4.19
N ARG A 87 -8.67 -10.66 -5.51
CA ARG A 87 -8.87 -9.42 -6.27
C ARG A 87 -10.33 -9.01 -6.19
N SER A 88 -10.64 -8.04 -5.32
CA SER A 88 -11.95 -7.42 -5.28
C SER A 88 -12.27 -6.82 -6.65
N LYS A 89 -13.22 -7.41 -7.38
CA LYS A 89 -13.75 -6.82 -8.61
C LYS A 89 -14.39 -5.50 -8.19
N LYS A 90 -13.76 -4.37 -8.55
CA LYS A 90 -14.31 -3.01 -8.35
C LYS A 90 -15.80 -3.07 -8.73
N LYS A 91 -16.69 -3.00 -7.75
CA LYS A 91 -18.11 -2.79 -8.00
C LYS A 91 -18.19 -1.37 -8.54
N LYS A 92 -18.37 -1.26 -9.85
CA LYS A 92 -18.58 0.00 -10.56
C LYS A 92 -19.99 0.44 -10.18
N ASN A 93 -20.10 1.20 -9.09
CA ASN A 93 -21.30 1.96 -8.77
C ASN A 93 -21.27 3.25 -9.59
#